data_AF-A0A670JS46-F1
#
_entry.id   AF-A0A670JS46-F1
#
_cell.length_a   1.000
_cell.length_b   1.000
_cell.length_c   1.000
_cell.angle_alpha   90.00
_cell.angle_beta   90.00
_cell.angle_gamma   90.00
#
_symmetry.space_group_name_H-M   'P 1'
#
loop_
_entity.id
_entity.type
_entity.pdbx_description
1 polymer ?
#
loop_
_entity_poly.entity_id
_entity_poly.type
_entity_poly.pdbx_seq_one_letter_code
_entity_poly.pdbx_strand_id
1 'polypeptide(L)'
;MGRLACSMRPGRSTNAGFIIKVLFLLLLCRHAYSHCKILRCNSEYVAATLNLRGPNKHASYCNTLRSYSRCTRRTARTCRGDLAYHSAVHGIEDLMIQNKCSKEGPTSPRRPPAPPPAHQGLEPPEICDYEKSFSRKHNRPPTYQHCATFGDPHVRTFSDEFHTCRVEGSWPLLDNNYLFAQATSYPVLKGSNATATSKLTIIFKNMKECIDQKVYQAEIDNLPAAFEDGSTNGGEKPGGKSLSIHERTPGQHVEILATYIGTTIAVRQAGRQLSFSIRAAEDVVRSFTEEQDLQLCVGGCPPSQRISQTECCCSNGAIPAQKAQLLCKEKLPVEDVYFQSCVFDVVTSGDVNFTLAAHAALEDAKVFHPDAKKHHLFQSDAACVSRCSAFLLAITLVLSALQLHF
;
A
#
# COMPACT_ATOMS: atom_id res chain seq x y z
N MET A 1 -46.73 71.59 12.13
CA MET A 1 -45.53 71.83 11.30
C MET A 1 -44.32 71.22 12.01
N GLY A 2 -43.49 70.45 11.29
CA GLY A 2 -42.16 70.02 11.75
C GLY A 2 -41.98 68.54 12.12
N ARG A 3 -41.74 67.66 11.12
CA ARG A 3 -41.05 66.36 11.30
C ARG A 3 -39.53 66.60 11.42
N LEU A 4 -38.81 65.84 12.25
CA LEU A 4 -37.37 65.50 12.14
C LEU A 4 -37.14 64.22 12.97
N ALA A 5 -37.00 63.04 12.35
CA ALA A 5 -35.81 62.46 11.73
C ALA A 5 -34.90 61.72 12.74
N CYS A 6 -34.98 60.39 12.69
CA CYS A 6 -34.18 59.44 13.44
C CYS A 6 -32.76 59.37 12.83
N SER A 7 -31.72 59.60 13.63
CA SER A 7 -30.32 59.47 13.21
C SER A 7 -29.78 58.09 13.59
N MET A 8 -29.71 57.18 12.62
CA MET A 8 -28.98 55.92 12.75
C MET A 8 -27.48 56.17 12.52
N ARG A 9 -26.65 55.69 13.46
CA ARG A 9 -25.19 55.61 13.29
C ARG A 9 -24.87 54.62 12.15
N PRO A 10 -23.94 54.93 11.24
CA PRO A 10 -23.53 53.97 10.23
C PRO A 10 -22.66 52.88 10.88
N GLY A 11 -23.12 51.64 10.78
CA GLY A 11 -22.35 50.45 11.10
C GLY A 11 -21.06 50.44 10.29
N ARG A 12 -19.96 50.22 11.00
CA ARG A 12 -18.62 50.01 10.44
C ARG A 12 -18.70 48.85 9.44
N SER A 13 -18.73 49.18 8.15
CA SER A 13 -18.66 48.22 7.05
C SER A 13 -17.40 47.38 7.23
N THR A 14 -17.55 46.16 7.72
CA THR A 14 -16.54 45.13 7.64
C THR A 14 -16.35 44.86 6.16
N ASN A 15 -15.27 45.40 5.60
CA ASN A 15 -14.91 45.30 4.19
C ASN A 15 -15.06 43.86 3.71
N ALA A 16 -16.20 43.55 3.08
CA ALA A 16 -16.47 42.24 2.49
C ALA A 16 -15.36 41.86 1.49
N GLY A 17 -14.76 42.87 0.84
CA GLY A 17 -13.58 42.69 -0.01
C GLY A 17 -12.33 42.19 0.72
N PHE A 18 -12.16 42.45 2.01
CA PHE A 18 -11.05 41.90 2.81
C PHE A 18 -11.31 40.42 3.14
N ILE A 19 -12.53 40.08 3.55
CA ILE A 19 -12.91 38.69 3.83
C ILE A 19 -12.84 37.84 2.56
N ILE A 20 -13.33 38.35 1.42
CA ILE A 20 -13.27 37.67 0.12
C ILE A 20 -11.81 37.48 -0.32
N LYS A 21 -10.93 38.47 -0.13
CA LYS A 21 -9.49 38.34 -0.42
C LYS A 21 -8.80 37.30 0.47
N VAL A 22 -9.14 37.25 1.76
CA VAL A 22 -8.61 36.24 2.69
C VAL A 22 -9.12 34.84 2.32
N LEU A 23 -10.41 34.70 1.98
CA LEU A 23 -10.96 33.43 1.50
C LEU A 23 -10.30 32.98 0.19
N PHE A 24 -10.10 33.90 -0.76
CA PHE A 24 -9.38 33.60 -2.01
C PHE A 24 -7.93 33.20 -1.75
N LEU A 25 -7.24 33.85 -0.81
CA LEU A 25 -5.87 33.50 -0.42
C LEU A 25 -5.81 32.10 0.22
N LEU A 26 -6.77 31.77 1.10
CA LEU A 26 -6.88 30.45 1.73
C LEU A 26 -7.25 29.35 0.72
N LEU A 27 -8.10 29.65 -0.27
CA LEU A 27 -8.48 28.73 -1.36
C LEU A 27 -7.37 28.53 -2.39
N LEU A 28 -6.52 29.55 -2.63
CA LEU A 28 -5.35 29.48 -3.50
C LEU A 28 -4.10 28.94 -2.80
N CYS A 29 -4.09 28.88 -1.47
CA CYS A 29 -3.15 28.08 -0.68
C CYS A 29 -3.48 26.59 -0.81
N ARG A 30 -3.44 26.07 -2.05
CA ARG A 30 -3.13 24.66 -2.27
C ARG A 30 -1.82 24.41 -1.51
N HIS A 31 -1.91 23.66 -0.43
CA HIS A 31 -0.74 23.12 0.24
C HIS A 31 -0.05 22.23 -0.79
N ALA A 32 0.87 22.80 -1.55
CA ALA A 32 1.87 22.05 -2.29
C ALA A 32 2.75 21.40 -1.22
N TYR A 33 2.29 20.27 -0.68
CA TYR A 33 3.05 19.42 0.20
C TYR A 33 4.09 18.72 -0.67
N SER A 34 5.16 19.43 -1.01
CA SER A 34 6.37 18.78 -1.46
C SER A 34 6.96 18.09 -0.24
N HIS A 35 7.03 16.77 -0.26
CA HIS A 35 7.58 15.98 0.83
C HIS A 35 9.08 16.25 1.04
N CYS A 36 9.56 16.03 2.26
CA CYS A 36 10.98 16.05 2.56
C CYS A 36 11.69 14.95 1.75
N LYS A 37 12.69 15.31 0.94
CA LYS A 37 13.45 14.36 0.11
C LYS A 37 14.80 14.03 0.72
N ILE A 38 14.91 14.01 2.06
CA ILE A 38 16.17 13.77 2.73
C ILE A 38 16.70 12.35 2.46
N LEU A 39 15.84 11.34 2.50
CA LEU A 39 16.24 9.94 2.26
C LEU A 39 16.89 9.76 0.89
N ARG A 40 16.43 10.51 -0.13
CA ARG A 40 17.07 10.56 -1.45
C ARG A 40 18.47 11.19 -1.40
N CYS A 41 18.65 12.29 -0.67
CA CYS A 41 19.98 12.89 -0.53
C CYS A 41 20.95 11.95 0.20
N ASN A 42 20.45 11.23 1.21
CA ASN A 42 21.24 10.25 1.98
C ASN A 42 21.66 9.07 1.09
N SER A 43 20.73 8.52 0.31
CA SER A 43 21.03 7.40 -0.61
C SER A 43 22.01 7.79 -1.71
N GLU A 44 21.85 8.98 -2.30
CA GLU A 44 22.80 9.52 -3.29
C GLU A 44 24.22 9.69 -2.70
N TYR A 45 24.33 10.12 -1.43
CA TYR A 45 25.62 10.25 -0.73
C TYR A 45 26.27 8.89 -0.42
N VAL A 46 25.51 7.92 0.11
CA VAL A 46 26.00 6.57 0.41
C VAL A 46 26.48 5.89 -0.87
N ALA A 47 25.68 5.93 -1.93
CA ALA A 47 26.05 5.36 -3.24
C ALA A 47 27.32 6.00 -3.82
N ALA A 48 27.51 7.31 -3.63
CA ALA A 48 28.67 8.04 -4.12
C ALA A 48 29.94 7.81 -3.28
N THR A 49 29.83 7.29 -2.07
CA THR A 49 30.98 7.03 -1.18
C THR A 49 31.44 5.58 -1.17
N LEU A 50 30.54 4.61 -1.41
CA LEU A 50 30.84 3.17 -1.43
C LEU A 50 31.95 2.75 -2.40
N ASN A 51 32.10 3.45 -3.54
CA ASN A 51 33.04 3.09 -4.61
C ASN A 51 34.30 3.96 -4.67
N LEU A 52 34.58 4.78 -3.65
CA LEU A 52 35.74 5.66 -3.65
C LEU A 52 37.04 4.88 -3.37
N ARG A 53 37.73 4.47 -4.44
CA ARG A 53 39.06 3.83 -4.43
C ARG A 53 40.08 4.61 -5.26
N GLY A 54 41.35 4.50 -4.92
CA GLY A 54 42.47 5.06 -5.69
C GLY A 54 43.05 6.40 -5.17
N PRO A 55 44.05 6.96 -5.89
CA PRO A 55 44.87 8.08 -5.42
C PRO A 55 44.09 9.41 -5.25
N ASN A 56 42.95 9.58 -5.92
CA ASN A 56 42.09 10.78 -5.81
C ASN A 56 40.93 10.63 -4.79
N LYS A 57 40.99 9.63 -3.91
CA LYS A 57 39.91 9.33 -2.94
C LYS A 57 39.51 10.53 -2.09
N HIS A 58 40.48 11.28 -1.56
CA HIS A 58 40.21 12.44 -0.68
C HIS A 58 39.48 13.58 -1.41
N ALA A 59 39.95 13.96 -2.60
CA ALA A 59 39.31 14.99 -3.41
C ALA A 59 37.89 14.59 -3.83
N SER A 60 37.69 13.33 -4.26
CA SER A 60 36.38 12.79 -4.62
C SER A 60 35.43 12.72 -3.42
N TYR A 61 35.94 12.39 -2.23
CA TYR A 61 35.17 12.40 -1.00
C TYR A 61 34.67 13.81 -0.64
N CYS A 62 35.54 14.82 -0.71
CA CYS A 62 35.14 16.22 -0.50
C CYS A 62 34.13 16.70 -1.56
N ASN A 63 34.28 16.30 -2.83
CA ASN A 63 33.31 16.64 -3.88
C ASN A 63 31.92 16.02 -3.60
N THR A 64 31.89 14.79 -3.08
CA THR A 64 30.66 14.09 -2.68
C THR A 64 30.00 14.74 -1.47
N LEU A 65 30.76 15.15 -0.45
CA LEU A 65 30.22 15.91 0.70
C LEU A 65 29.62 17.25 0.25
N ARG A 66 30.24 17.96 -0.71
CA ARG A 66 29.68 19.20 -1.27
C ARG A 66 28.37 18.94 -2.02
N SER A 67 28.29 17.85 -2.78
CA SER A 67 27.05 17.44 -3.45
C SER A 67 25.94 17.13 -2.46
N TYR A 68 26.27 16.41 -1.38
CA TYR A 68 25.32 16.07 -0.32
C TYR A 68 24.80 17.34 0.39
N SER A 69 25.69 18.26 0.76
CA SER A 69 25.33 19.59 1.30
C SER A 69 24.42 20.39 0.36
N ARG A 70 24.68 20.35 -0.94
CA ARG A 70 23.84 21.03 -1.94
C ARG A 70 22.47 20.37 -2.07
N CYS A 71 22.39 19.04 -1.98
CA CYS A 71 21.12 18.30 -2.03
C CYS A 71 20.25 18.64 -0.82
N THR A 72 20.79 18.58 0.40
CA THR A 72 20.06 18.90 1.63
C THR A 72 19.57 20.35 1.62
N ARG A 73 20.39 21.31 1.20
CA ARG A 73 19.98 22.72 1.04
C ARG A 73 18.79 22.91 0.08
N ARG A 74 18.71 22.14 -1.01
CA ARG A 74 17.60 22.24 -1.98
C ARG A 74 16.27 21.74 -1.41
N THR A 75 16.29 20.76 -0.51
CA THR A 75 15.09 20.22 0.13
C THR A 75 14.77 20.86 1.49
N ALA A 76 15.55 21.86 1.93
CA ALA A 76 15.41 22.47 3.25
C ALA A 76 14.00 23.02 3.56
N ARG A 77 13.32 23.57 2.56
CA ARG A 77 11.96 24.13 2.75
C ARG A 77 10.93 23.07 3.14
N THR A 78 11.09 21.86 2.62
CA THR A 78 10.15 20.74 2.82
C THR A 78 10.51 19.86 4.01
N CYS A 79 11.73 20.02 4.53
CA CYS A 79 12.30 19.19 5.61
C CYS A 79 12.39 19.90 6.96
N ARG A 80 11.69 21.03 7.17
CA ARG A 80 11.83 21.85 8.39
C ARG A 80 11.57 21.08 9.69
N GLY A 81 10.64 20.13 9.68
CA GLY A 81 10.28 19.30 10.83
C GLY A 81 10.81 17.86 10.77
N ASP A 82 11.74 17.56 9.87
CA ASP A 82 12.26 16.21 9.69
C ASP A 82 13.56 16.03 10.49
N LEU A 83 13.57 15.08 11.43
CA LEU A 83 14.74 14.82 12.28
C LEU A 83 15.93 14.29 11.47
N ALA A 84 15.70 13.44 10.48
CA ALA A 84 16.76 12.88 9.64
C ALA A 84 17.46 13.97 8.81
N TYR A 85 16.71 14.99 8.39
CA TYR A 85 17.26 16.17 7.74
C TYR A 85 18.23 16.94 8.65
N HIS A 86 17.83 17.25 9.88
CA HIS A 86 18.69 18.00 10.81
C HIS A 86 19.93 17.18 11.19
N SER A 87 19.77 15.88 11.44
CA SER A 87 20.88 14.97 11.68
C SER A 87 21.86 14.92 10.49
N ALA A 88 21.35 14.86 9.26
CA ALA A 88 22.16 14.86 8.05
C ALA A 88 22.92 16.19 7.85
N VAL A 89 22.26 17.33 8.08
CA VAL A 89 22.89 18.65 7.95
C VAL A 89 24.06 18.79 8.92
N HIS A 90 23.87 18.42 10.20
CA HIS A 90 24.95 18.42 11.19
C HIS A 90 26.06 17.43 10.82
N GLY A 91 25.71 16.19 10.45
CA GLY A 91 26.69 15.18 10.06
C GLY A 91 27.53 15.60 8.85
N ILE A 92 26.96 16.33 7.88
CA ILE A 92 27.72 16.89 6.75
C ILE A 92 28.77 17.89 7.23
N GLU A 93 28.41 18.78 8.16
CA GLU A 93 29.35 19.77 8.68
C GLU A 93 30.51 19.11 9.44
N ASP A 94 30.20 18.13 10.28
CA ASP A 94 31.22 17.36 11.00
C ASP A 94 32.15 16.62 10.04
N LEU A 95 31.60 15.94 9.02
CA LEU A 95 32.40 15.22 8.03
C LEU A 95 33.28 16.15 7.20
N MET A 96 32.81 17.36 6.87
CA MET A 96 33.61 18.37 6.17
C MET A 96 34.79 18.84 7.03
N ILE A 97 34.57 19.05 8.32
CA ILE A 97 35.63 19.47 9.27
C ILE A 97 36.64 18.34 9.46
N GLN A 98 36.17 17.12 9.76
CA GLN A 98 37.01 15.94 9.98
C GLN A 98 37.93 15.66 8.78
N ASN A 99 37.43 15.85 7.56
CA ASN A 99 38.19 15.56 6.33
C ASN A 99 38.87 16.79 5.72
N LYS A 100 38.88 17.93 6.41
CA LYS A 100 39.50 19.20 5.95
C LYS A 100 39.02 19.61 4.55
N CYS A 101 37.73 19.44 4.27
CA CYS A 101 37.13 19.79 2.99
C CYS A 101 36.74 21.28 2.96
N SER A 102 37.11 22.00 1.89
CA SER A 102 36.58 23.34 1.67
C SER A 102 35.08 23.29 1.34
N LYS A 103 34.29 24.23 1.87
CA LYS A 103 32.85 24.38 1.54
C LYS A 103 32.62 24.79 0.08
N GLU A 104 33.61 25.41 -0.54
CA GLU A 104 33.60 25.84 -1.94
C GLU A 104 34.48 24.92 -2.79
N GLY A 105 34.09 24.73 -4.06
CA GLY A 105 34.79 23.87 -4.99
C GLY A 105 33.84 23.00 -5.82
N PRO A 106 34.40 22.08 -6.63
CA PRO A 106 33.59 21.22 -7.49
C PRO A 106 32.71 20.29 -6.66
N THR A 107 31.46 20.14 -7.10
CA THR A 107 30.57 19.06 -6.68
C THR A 107 30.83 17.84 -7.55
N SER A 108 30.56 16.64 -7.05
CA SER A 108 30.58 15.44 -7.89
C SER A 108 29.68 15.66 -9.13
N PRO A 109 30.11 15.23 -10.34
CA PRO A 109 29.29 15.39 -11.53
C PRO A 109 27.93 14.75 -11.31
N ARG A 110 26.86 15.43 -11.74
CA ARG A 110 25.50 14.88 -11.69
C ARG A 110 25.52 13.62 -12.56
N ARG A 111 25.51 12.44 -11.94
CA ARG A 111 25.43 11.19 -12.69
C ARG A 111 24.17 11.29 -13.56
N PRO A 112 24.27 11.14 -14.90
CA PRO A 112 23.09 10.84 -15.70
C PRO A 112 22.39 9.63 -15.06
N PRO A 113 21.07 9.42 -15.26
CA PRO A 113 20.47 8.12 -14.98
C PRO A 113 21.46 7.08 -15.50
N ALA A 114 21.98 6.24 -14.60
CA ALA A 114 23.01 5.31 -15.01
C ALA A 114 22.43 4.53 -16.19
N PRO A 115 23.04 4.55 -17.39
CA PRO A 115 22.70 3.53 -18.37
C PRO A 115 22.88 2.19 -17.63
N PRO A 116 21.97 1.22 -17.83
CA PRO A 116 22.04 -0.06 -17.16
C PRO A 116 23.49 -0.54 -17.26
N PRO A 117 24.16 -0.83 -16.13
CA PRO A 117 25.58 -1.10 -16.15
C PRO A 117 25.85 -2.19 -17.18
N ALA A 118 26.69 -1.87 -18.17
CA ALA A 118 27.34 -2.86 -19.02
C ALA A 118 28.41 -3.58 -18.20
N HIS A 119 27.99 -4.21 -17.11
CA HIS A 119 28.73 -5.29 -16.50
C HIS A 119 28.20 -6.55 -17.18
N GLN A 120 29.08 -7.20 -17.92
CA GLN A 120 28.88 -8.53 -18.48
C GLN A 120 27.99 -9.34 -17.54
N GLY A 121 26.81 -9.72 -18.04
CA GLY A 121 25.77 -10.37 -17.29
C GLY A 121 26.28 -11.66 -16.68
N LEU A 122 26.71 -11.60 -15.42
CA LEU A 122 26.54 -12.73 -14.54
C LEU A 122 25.04 -12.75 -14.25
N GLU A 123 24.34 -13.65 -14.95
CA GLU A 123 23.02 -14.12 -14.52
C GLU A 123 23.08 -14.42 -13.02
N PRO A 124 22.00 -14.16 -12.26
CA PRO A 124 21.92 -14.63 -10.89
C PRO A 124 22.34 -16.10 -10.83
N PRO A 125 23.06 -16.55 -9.78
CA PRO A 125 23.33 -17.97 -9.59
C PRO A 125 22.04 -18.76 -9.79
N GLU A 126 22.10 -19.87 -10.51
CA GLU A 126 20.89 -20.62 -10.89
C GLU A 126 20.05 -21.05 -9.67
N ILE A 127 20.69 -21.17 -8.49
CA ILE A 127 20.02 -21.42 -7.21
C ILE A 127 19.10 -20.27 -6.75
N CYS A 128 19.35 -19.04 -7.22
CA CYS A 128 18.57 -17.84 -6.95
C CYS A 128 17.50 -17.57 -8.02
N ASP A 129 17.25 -18.55 -8.89
CA ASP A 129 16.11 -18.58 -9.80
C ASP A 129 15.26 -19.81 -9.45
N TYR A 130 14.18 -19.58 -8.69
CA TYR A 130 13.33 -20.65 -8.18
C TYR A 130 12.76 -21.51 -9.31
N GLU A 131 12.32 -20.88 -10.40
CA GLU A 131 11.62 -21.58 -11.48
C GLU A 131 12.58 -22.46 -12.28
N LYS A 132 13.78 -21.96 -12.60
CA LYS A 132 14.85 -22.76 -13.21
C LYS A 132 15.28 -23.91 -12.29
N SER A 133 15.54 -23.61 -11.01
CA SER A 133 15.99 -24.61 -10.03
C SER A 133 14.94 -25.71 -9.81
N PHE A 134 13.67 -25.33 -9.68
CA PHE A 134 12.56 -26.26 -9.50
C PHE A 134 12.35 -27.14 -10.72
N SER A 135 12.34 -26.54 -11.91
CA SER A 135 12.12 -27.26 -13.18
C SER A 135 13.21 -28.29 -13.43
N ARG A 136 14.47 -27.95 -13.16
CA ARG A 136 15.61 -28.88 -13.26
C ARG A 136 15.52 -30.05 -12.28
N LYS A 137 15.02 -29.80 -11.05
CA LYS A 137 14.93 -30.84 -10.01
C LYS A 137 13.72 -31.76 -10.19
N HIS A 138 12.59 -31.24 -10.67
CA HIS A 138 11.32 -31.97 -10.73
C HIS A 138 10.82 -32.27 -12.15
N ASN A 139 11.53 -31.82 -13.19
CA ASN A 139 11.15 -31.95 -14.60
C ASN A 139 9.73 -31.46 -14.92
N ARG A 140 9.25 -30.45 -14.18
CA ARG A 140 7.93 -29.81 -14.36
C ARG A 140 7.97 -28.38 -13.84
N PRO A 141 7.11 -27.48 -14.34
CA PRO A 141 6.99 -26.14 -13.77
C PRO A 141 6.42 -26.18 -12.35
N PRO A 142 6.77 -25.19 -11.50
CA PRO A 142 6.18 -25.05 -10.18
C PRO A 142 4.71 -24.62 -10.25
N THR A 143 3.98 -24.99 -9.21
CA THR A 143 2.61 -24.55 -8.96
C THR A 143 2.62 -23.30 -8.08
N TYR A 144 1.71 -22.38 -8.36
CA TYR A 144 1.60 -21.10 -7.66
C TYR A 144 0.22 -20.97 -7.00
N GLN A 145 0.16 -20.22 -5.91
CA GLN A 145 -1.06 -19.86 -5.20
C GLN A 145 -1.14 -18.35 -5.07
N HIS A 146 -2.36 -17.83 -4.93
CA HIS A 146 -2.63 -16.40 -4.85
C HIS A 146 -3.41 -16.05 -3.59
N CYS A 147 -2.94 -15.05 -2.86
CA CYS A 147 -3.66 -14.41 -1.76
C CYS A 147 -3.79 -12.91 -2.06
N ALA A 148 -4.87 -12.29 -1.58
CA ALA A 148 -5.05 -10.84 -1.66
C ALA A 148 -5.77 -10.29 -0.42
N THR A 149 -5.46 -9.05 -0.08
CA THR A 149 -6.18 -8.23 0.90
C THR A 149 -6.43 -6.83 0.34
N PHE A 150 -7.68 -6.37 0.35
CA PHE A 150 -8.10 -5.10 -0.23
C PHE A 150 -9.39 -4.61 0.43
N GLY A 151 -9.77 -3.35 0.24
CA GLY A 151 -11.03 -2.83 0.76
C GLY A 151 -11.08 -2.79 2.29
N ASP A 152 -12.28 -2.98 2.85
CA ASP A 152 -12.45 -3.34 4.25
C ASP A 152 -12.06 -4.80 4.47
N PRO A 153 -10.90 -5.07 5.08
CA PRO A 153 -9.97 -6.08 4.60
C PRO A 153 -10.66 -7.35 4.14
N HIS A 154 -10.90 -7.40 2.84
CA HIS A 154 -11.41 -8.56 2.15
C HIS A 154 -10.22 -9.45 1.84
N VAL A 155 -10.18 -10.60 2.48
CA VAL A 155 -9.08 -11.55 2.39
C VAL A 155 -9.48 -12.69 1.47
N ARG A 156 -8.77 -12.82 0.35
CA ARG A 156 -8.70 -14.05 -0.44
C ARG A 156 -7.50 -14.86 0.06
N THR A 157 -7.73 -16.05 0.60
CA THR A 157 -6.66 -16.94 1.05
C THR A 157 -6.01 -17.68 -0.12
N PHE A 158 -4.87 -18.33 0.13
CA PHE A 158 -4.22 -19.23 -0.83
C PHE A 158 -5.07 -20.47 -1.18
N SER A 159 -6.05 -20.81 -0.35
CA SER A 159 -7.05 -21.86 -0.59
C SER A 159 -8.29 -21.38 -1.33
N ASP A 160 -8.30 -20.12 -1.79
CA ASP A 160 -9.42 -19.45 -2.46
C ASP A 160 -10.67 -19.25 -1.58
N GLU A 161 -10.50 -19.29 -0.26
CA GLU A 161 -11.53 -18.84 0.68
C GLU A 161 -11.58 -17.32 0.72
N PHE A 162 -12.78 -16.77 0.93
CA PHE A 162 -13.01 -15.34 0.93
C PHE A 162 -13.65 -14.89 2.24
N HIS A 163 -13.03 -13.93 2.92
CA HIS A 163 -13.50 -13.40 4.20
C HIS A 163 -13.52 -11.87 4.19
N THR A 164 -14.55 -11.26 4.76
CA THR A 164 -14.55 -9.84 5.12
C THR A 164 -14.20 -9.71 6.59
N CYS A 165 -13.23 -8.85 6.91
CA CYS A 165 -12.58 -8.88 8.21
C CYS A 165 -12.46 -7.49 8.83
N ARG A 166 -12.75 -7.39 10.13
CA ARG A 166 -12.48 -6.16 10.88
C ARG A 166 -10.97 -5.96 11.07
N VAL A 167 -10.27 -6.96 11.61
CA VAL A 167 -8.79 -7.01 11.78
C VAL A 167 -8.14 -5.63 12.05
N GLU A 168 -8.67 -4.91 13.04
CA GLU A 168 -8.15 -3.59 13.42
C GLU A 168 -6.74 -3.72 14.02
N GLY A 169 -5.88 -2.75 13.71
CA GLY A 169 -4.48 -2.77 14.16
C GLY A 169 -3.60 -3.62 13.25
N SER A 170 -2.54 -4.19 13.80
CA SER A 170 -1.51 -4.90 13.04
C SER A 170 -1.77 -6.41 12.99
N TRP A 171 -1.90 -6.97 11.79
CA TRP A 171 -2.14 -8.39 11.56
C TRP A 171 -1.15 -8.99 10.56
N PRO A 172 -0.65 -10.21 10.81
CA PRO A 172 0.20 -10.94 9.88
C PRO A 172 -0.63 -11.45 8.69
N LEU A 173 -0.31 -10.98 7.49
CA LEU A 173 -0.85 -11.52 6.24
C LEU A 173 -0.20 -12.87 5.93
N LEU A 174 1.12 -12.96 6.09
CA LEU A 174 1.93 -14.13 5.82
C LEU A 174 3.14 -14.11 6.76
N ASP A 175 3.43 -15.22 7.40
CA ASP A 175 4.65 -15.42 8.18
C ASP A 175 5.17 -16.85 7.95
N ASN A 176 6.16 -16.97 7.07
CA ASN A 176 6.76 -18.24 6.71
C ASN A 176 8.29 -18.15 6.75
N ASN A 177 9.01 -19.23 6.47
CA ASN A 177 10.47 -19.27 6.55
C ASN A 177 11.20 -18.28 5.62
N TYR A 178 10.52 -17.74 4.61
CA TYR A 178 11.13 -16.89 3.57
C TYR A 178 10.74 -15.42 3.69
N LEU A 179 9.50 -15.14 4.10
CA LEU A 179 9.00 -13.78 4.17
C LEU A 179 7.97 -13.59 5.28
N PHE A 180 7.90 -12.35 5.77
CA PHE A 180 6.89 -11.88 6.70
C PHE A 180 6.18 -10.66 6.09
N ALA A 181 4.86 -10.68 6.02
CA ALA A 181 4.05 -9.57 5.54
C ALA A 181 3.01 -9.22 6.60
N GLN A 182 2.93 -7.94 6.96
CA GLN A 182 2.04 -7.41 7.98
C GLN A 182 1.25 -6.23 7.41
N ALA A 183 -0.05 -6.22 7.67
CA ALA A 183 -0.94 -5.11 7.38
C ALA A 183 -1.34 -4.41 8.67
N THR A 184 -1.48 -3.08 8.62
CA THR A 184 -2.06 -2.30 9.73
C THR A 184 -3.34 -1.61 9.25
N SER A 185 -4.46 -1.97 9.85
CA SER A 185 -5.78 -1.44 9.50
C SER A 185 -6.29 -0.46 10.53
N TYR A 186 -7.04 0.54 10.06
CA TYR A 186 -7.68 1.56 10.90
C TYR A 186 -9.19 1.62 10.60
N PRO A 187 -10.05 1.94 11.59
CA PRO A 187 -11.48 2.08 11.34
C PRO A 187 -11.75 3.28 10.41
N VAL A 188 -12.54 3.05 9.35
CA VAL A 188 -12.88 4.09 8.36
C VAL A 188 -13.77 5.17 8.99
N LEU A 189 -14.66 4.76 9.91
CA LEU A 189 -15.51 5.64 10.71
C LEU A 189 -15.40 5.25 12.18
N LYS A 190 -15.41 6.22 13.09
CA LYS A 190 -15.34 5.97 14.53
C LYS A 190 -16.50 5.07 14.97
N GLY A 191 -16.19 3.93 15.59
CA GLY A 191 -17.18 2.95 16.06
C GLY A 191 -17.77 2.06 14.96
N SER A 192 -17.31 2.18 13.72
CA SER A 192 -17.67 1.24 12.64
C SER A 192 -16.84 -0.03 12.73
N ASN A 193 -17.42 -1.16 12.32
CA ASN A 193 -16.70 -2.41 12.12
C ASN A 193 -15.86 -2.38 10.83
N ALA A 194 -16.12 -1.42 9.92
CA ALA A 194 -15.35 -1.29 8.71
C ALA A 194 -14.03 -0.56 8.91
N THR A 195 -12.98 -1.19 8.43
CA THR A 195 -11.60 -0.74 8.50
C THR A 195 -11.01 -0.58 7.10
N ALA A 196 -9.78 -0.08 7.02
CA ALA A 196 -9.02 0.00 5.79
C ALA A 196 -7.53 -0.14 6.10
N THR A 197 -6.77 -0.75 5.20
CA THR A 197 -5.32 -0.91 5.38
C THR A 197 -4.60 0.42 5.17
N SER A 198 -3.88 0.89 6.19
CA SER A 198 -3.09 2.14 6.14
C SER A 198 -1.61 1.94 5.90
N LYS A 199 -1.09 0.78 6.29
CA LYS A 199 0.34 0.49 6.24
C LYS A 199 0.58 -0.98 5.94
N LEU A 200 1.56 -1.23 5.08
CA LEU A 200 2.05 -2.56 4.76
C LEU A 200 3.54 -2.63 5.10
N THR A 201 3.97 -3.71 5.71
CA THR A 201 5.38 -4.00 6.01
C THR A 201 5.69 -5.41 5.53
N ILE A 202 6.67 -5.55 4.64
CA ILE A 202 7.08 -6.81 4.04
C ILE A 202 8.57 -6.99 4.31
N ILE A 203 8.93 -8.08 4.96
CA ILE A 203 10.30 -8.45 5.29
C ILE A 203 10.66 -9.68 4.47
N PHE A 204 11.62 -9.53 3.57
CA PHE A 204 12.28 -10.62 2.88
C PHE A 204 13.41 -11.14 3.76
N LYS A 205 13.28 -12.36 4.29
CA LYS A 205 14.26 -12.97 5.20
C LYS A 205 15.56 -13.27 4.43
N ASN A 206 16.71 -13.12 5.11
CA ASN A 206 18.03 -13.34 4.50
C ASN A 206 18.17 -14.76 3.94
N MET A 207 18.67 -14.88 2.70
CA MET A 207 19.04 -16.16 2.10
C MET A 207 20.50 -16.09 1.69
N LYS A 208 21.36 -16.88 2.36
CA LYS A 208 22.83 -16.78 2.33
C LYS A 208 23.40 -16.57 0.92
N GLU A 209 22.90 -17.31 -0.06
CA GLU A 209 23.41 -17.34 -1.44
C GLU A 209 22.77 -16.32 -2.37
N CYS A 210 21.62 -15.73 -1.98
CA CYS A 210 20.81 -14.91 -2.87
C CYS A 210 20.72 -13.45 -2.44
N ILE A 211 20.10 -13.18 -1.29
CA ILE A 211 19.79 -11.81 -0.87
C ILE A 211 20.20 -11.57 0.58
N ASP A 212 20.44 -10.32 0.93
CA ASP A 212 20.41 -9.89 2.33
C ASP A 212 18.97 -9.64 2.77
N GLN A 213 18.72 -9.55 4.08
CA GLN A 213 17.40 -9.20 4.57
C GLN A 213 16.99 -7.83 4.05
N LYS A 214 15.78 -7.72 3.51
CA LYS A 214 15.22 -6.46 2.99
C LYS A 214 13.86 -6.19 3.60
N VAL A 215 13.61 -4.92 3.91
CA VAL A 215 12.34 -4.44 4.46
C VAL A 215 11.72 -3.47 3.47
N TYR A 216 10.49 -3.75 3.07
CA TYR A 216 9.66 -2.85 2.30
C TYR A 216 8.53 -2.33 3.19
N GLN A 217 8.34 -1.02 3.18
CA GLN A 217 7.27 -0.38 3.93
C GLN A 217 6.52 0.60 3.02
N ALA A 218 5.20 0.49 3.04
CA ALA A 218 4.30 1.38 2.32
C ALA A 218 3.25 1.93 3.28
N GLU A 219 2.91 3.20 3.13
CA GLU A 219 1.85 3.88 3.87
C GLU A 219 0.94 4.61 2.88
N ILE A 220 -0.26 4.99 3.31
CA ILE A 220 -1.15 5.84 2.50
C ILE A 220 -0.38 7.11 2.09
N ASP A 221 -0.46 7.43 0.80
CA ASP A 221 0.23 8.55 0.14
C ASP A 221 1.76 8.39 0.05
N ASN A 222 2.30 7.22 0.43
CA ASN A 222 3.72 6.90 0.35
C ASN A 222 3.93 5.44 -0.10
N LEU A 223 3.94 5.23 -1.41
CA LEU A 223 4.28 3.96 -2.08
C LEU A 223 5.69 4.05 -2.70
N PRO A 224 6.77 3.77 -1.94
CA PRO A 224 8.12 3.88 -2.46
C PRO A 224 8.41 2.77 -3.48
N ALA A 225 9.24 3.09 -4.48
CA ALA A 225 9.82 2.13 -5.42
C ALA A 225 11.19 1.60 -4.94
N ALA A 226 11.38 1.50 -3.63
CA ALA A 226 12.63 1.11 -2.98
C ALA A 226 12.34 0.47 -1.61
N PHE A 227 13.31 -0.30 -1.12
CA PHE A 227 13.34 -0.80 0.26
C PHE A 227 13.64 0.35 1.24
N GLU A 228 13.47 0.08 2.54
CA GLU A 228 13.68 1.06 3.61
C GLU A 228 15.11 1.63 3.63
N ASP A 229 16.10 0.84 3.23
CA ASP A 229 17.51 1.25 3.09
C ASP A 229 17.79 2.03 1.79
N GLY A 230 16.77 2.25 0.96
CA GLY A 230 16.84 2.94 -0.32
C GLY A 230 17.35 2.07 -1.48
N SER A 231 17.63 0.78 -1.28
CA SER A 231 17.98 -0.12 -2.38
C SER A 231 16.75 -0.50 -3.20
N THR A 232 16.96 -0.89 -4.45
CA THR A 232 15.89 -1.42 -5.33
C THR A 232 16.08 -2.90 -5.63
N ASN A 233 17.06 -3.54 -4.99
CA ASN A 233 17.41 -4.94 -5.15
C ASN A 233 17.74 -5.61 -3.80
N GLY A 234 17.97 -6.93 -3.83
CA GLY A 234 18.30 -7.78 -2.68
C GLY A 234 19.71 -7.63 -2.10
N GLY A 235 20.50 -6.64 -2.53
CA GLY A 235 21.87 -6.40 -2.05
C GLY A 235 22.94 -6.63 -3.11
N GLU A 236 24.21 -6.65 -2.67
CA GLU A 236 25.40 -6.73 -3.53
C GLU A 236 25.85 -8.17 -3.84
N LYS A 237 25.18 -9.17 -3.26
CA LYS A 237 25.45 -10.60 -3.54
C LYS A 237 25.23 -10.90 -5.03
N PRO A 238 25.87 -11.96 -5.59
CA PRO A 238 25.61 -12.38 -6.97
C PRO A 238 24.13 -12.63 -7.27
N GLY A 239 23.39 -13.16 -6.30
CA GLY A 239 21.94 -13.34 -6.39
C GLY A 239 21.12 -12.09 -6.08
N GLY A 240 21.70 -10.94 -5.72
CA GLY A 240 20.95 -9.77 -5.26
C GLY A 240 19.91 -9.26 -6.26
N LYS A 241 20.11 -9.51 -7.56
CA LYS A 241 19.15 -9.20 -8.64
C LYS A 241 17.90 -10.07 -8.65
N SER A 242 17.88 -11.18 -7.92
CA SER A 242 16.71 -12.06 -7.79
C SER A 242 15.60 -11.47 -6.94
N LEU A 243 15.86 -10.36 -6.25
CA LEU A 243 14.85 -9.54 -5.59
C LEU A 243 14.92 -8.14 -6.20
N SER A 244 13.80 -7.64 -6.74
CA SER A 244 13.73 -6.32 -7.36
C SER A 244 12.38 -5.64 -7.13
N ILE A 245 12.39 -4.30 -7.09
CA ILE A 245 11.18 -3.47 -6.97
C ILE A 245 10.97 -2.70 -8.27
N HIS A 246 9.73 -2.69 -8.77
CA HIS A 246 9.32 -2.02 -9.99
C HIS A 246 8.10 -1.14 -9.73
N GLU A 247 8.21 0.15 -10.02
CA GLU A 247 7.07 1.06 -10.04
C GLU A 247 6.33 0.91 -11.37
N ARG A 248 5.09 0.42 -11.34
CA ARG A 248 4.24 0.24 -12.52
C ARG A 248 3.44 1.50 -12.83
N THR A 249 2.87 2.08 -11.78
CA THR A 249 2.14 3.35 -11.86
C THR A 249 2.67 4.26 -10.75
N PRO A 250 3.21 5.44 -11.09
CA PRO A 250 3.86 6.32 -10.13
C PRO A 250 2.99 6.61 -8.90
N GLY A 251 3.50 6.26 -7.71
CA GLY A 251 2.82 6.46 -6.43
C GLY A 251 1.49 5.71 -6.23
N GLN A 252 1.14 4.76 -7.12
CA GLN A 252 -0.13 4.02 -7.05
C GLN A 252 0.02 2.51 -7.15
N HIS A 253 1.04 2.00 -7.83
CA HIS A 253 1.24 0.56 -8.02
C HIS A 253 2.73 0.21 -8.07
N VAL A 254 3.16 -0.60 -7.10
CA VAL A 254 4.51 -1.15 -7.01
C VAL A 254 4.44 -2.66 -7.04
N GLU A 255 5.29 -3.29 -7.84
CA GLU A 255 5.50 -4.74 -7.88
C GLU A 255 6.87 -5.09 -7.32
N ILE A 256 6.92 -6.09 -6.45
CA ILE A 256 8.14 -6.63 -5.87
C ILE A 256 8.30 -8.06 -6.38
N LEU A 257 9.37 -8.30 -7.14
CA LEU A 257 9.67 -9.60 -7.74
C LEU A 257 10.77 -10.27 -6.91
N ALA A 258 10.44 -11.40 -6.29
CA ALA A 258 11.35 -12.25 -5.52
C ALA A 258 11.52 -13.59 -6.25
N THR A 259 12.26 -13.58 -7.37
CA THR A 259 12.43 -14.75 -8.25
C THR A 259 13.17 -15.91 -7.58
N TYR A 260 14.00 -15.65 -6.57
CA TYR A 260 14.71 -16.69 -5.80
C TYR A 260 13.80 -17.59 -4.97
N ILE A 261 12.57 -17.15 -4.68
CA ILE A 261 11.54 -17.92 -3.97
C ILE A 261 10.24 -17.99 -4.78
N GLY A 262 10.28 -17.73 -6.10
CA GLY A 262 9.10 -17.81 -6.96
C GLY A 262 7.93 -16.97 -6.43
N THR A 263 8.19 -15.76 -5.97
CA THR A 263 7.17 -14.90 -5.35
C THR A 263 7.08 -13.55 -6.05
N THR A 264 5.87 -13.04 -6.22
CA THR A 264 5.58 -11.71 -6.77
C THR A 264 4.53 -11.05 -5.90
N ILE A 265 4.78 -9.83 -5.47
CA ILE A 265 3.86 -9.05 -4.63
C ILE A 265 3.50 -7.77 -5.37
N ALA A 266 2.21 -7.46 -5.45
CA ALA A 266 1.71 -6.17 -5.88
C ALA A 266 1.16 -5.41 -4.67
N VAL A 267 1.60 -4.16 -4.53
CA VAL A 267 1.07 -3.21 -3.56
C VAL A 267 0.46 -2.06 -4.34
N ARG A 268 -0.81 -1.76 -4.06
CA ARG A 268 -1.51 -0.65 -4.72
C ARG A 268 -2.15 0.28 -3.71
N GLN A 269 -2.29 1.53 -4.10
CA GLN A 269 -3.08 2.51 -3.36
C GLN A 269 -4.30 2.91 -4.19
N ALA A 270 -5.48 2.82 -3.59
CA ALA A 270 -6.74 3.28 -4.15
C ALA A 270 -7.45 4.18 -3.13
N GLY A 271 -7.48 5.49 -3.38
CA GLY A 271 -7.98 6.44 -2.38
C GLY A 271 -7.14 6.42 -1.10
N ARG A 272 -7.80 6.24 0.06
CA ARG A 272 -7.17 6.24 1.38
C ARG A 272 -6.94 4.83 1.94
N GLN A 273 -6.61 3.88 1.08
CA GLN A 273 -6.31 2.51 1.49
C GLN A 273 -5.23 1.87 0.61
N LEU A 274 -4.57 0.87 1.19
CA LEU A 274 -3.61 0.02 0.49
C LEU A 274 -4.21 -1.36 0.24
N SER A 275 -3.91 -1.94 -0.91
CA SER A 275 -4.17 -3.35 -1.20
C SER A 275 -2.85 -4.10 -1.35
N PHE A 276 -2.88 -5.37 -0.96
CA PHE A 276 -1.78 -6.30 -1.06
C PHE A 276 -2.25 -7.54 -1.82
N SER A 277 -1.50 -7.92 -2.86
CA SER A 277 -1.75 -9.11 -3.65
C SER A 277 -0.45 -9.88 -3.77
N ILE A 278 -0.45 -11.19 -3.55
CA ILE A 278 0.74 -12.04 -3.64
C ILE A 278 0.47 -13.25 -4.51
N ARG A 279 1.42 -13.56 -5.40
CA ARG A 279 1.60 -14.86 -6.04
C ARG A 279 2.82 -15.51 -5.43
N ALA A 280 2.69 -16.69 -4.85
CA ALA A 280 3.80 -17.41 -4.25
C ALA A 280 3.80 -18.89 -4.67
N ALA A 281 4.98 -19.48 -4.77
CA ALA A 281 5.11 -20.90 -5.06
C ALA A 281 4.53 -21.75 -3.92
N GLU A 282 3.92 -22.89 -4.25
CA GLU A 282 3.24 -23.77 -3.28
C GLU A 282 4.16 -24.19 -2.11
N ASP A 283 5.42 -24.53 -2.39
CA ASP A 283 6.41 -24.92 -1.37
C ASP A 283 6.79 -23.77 -0.44
N VAL A 284 6.71 -22.52 -0.93
CA VAL A 284 6.99 -21.32 -0.12
C VAL A 284 5.80 -20.99 0.77
N VAL A 285 4.58 -21.10 0.25
CA VAL A 285 3.35 -20.89 1.02
C VAL A 285 3.23 -21.87 2.19
N ARG A 286 3.62 -23.14 1.99
CA ARG A 286 3.53 -24.19 3.02
C ARG A 286 4.71 -24.26 3.99
N SER A 287 5.73 -23.40 3.83
CA SER A 287 6.95 -23.48 4.64
C SER A 287 6.86 -22.62 5.90
N PHE A 288 6.01 -22.99 6.84
CA PHE A 288 5.85 -22.33 8.14
C PHE A 288 5.74 -23.36 9.27
N THR A 289 6.00 -22.95 10.51
CA THR A 289 5.93 -23.82 11.70
C THR A 289 4.60 -23.70 12.42
N GLU A 290 4.32 -24.60 13.37
CA GLU A 290 3.05 -24.60 14.14
C GLU A 290 2.89 -23.33 14.99
N GLU A 291 3.98 -22.69 15.39
CA GLU A 291 3.97 -21.42 16.14
C GLU A 291 3.55 -20.21 15.29
N GLN A 292 3.43 -20.38 13.97
CA GLN A 292 3.06 -19.34 13.01
C GLN A 292 1.60 -19.54 12.52
N ASP A 293 0.71 -19.98 13.40
CA ASP A 293 -0.67 -20.36 13.06
C ASP A 293 -1.55 -19.18 12.62
N LEU A 294 -1.29 -17.97 13.11
CA LEU A 294 -2.03 -16.78 12.75
C LEU A 294 -1.47 -16.14 11.46
N GLN A 295 -2.06 -16.47 10.31
CA GLN A 295 -1.73 -15.87 9.01
C GLN A 295 -2.97 -15.70 8.14
N LEU A 296 -3.34 -14.46 7.80
CA LEU A 296 -4.58 -14.19 7.06
C LEU A 296 -4.61 -14.84 5.67
N CYS A 297 -3.47 -14.92 4.97
CA CYS A 297 -3.40 -15.56 3.66
C CYS A 297 -3.56 -17.09 3.71
N VAL A 298 -3.31 -17.72 4.85
CA VAL A 298 -3.38 -19.18 5.01
C VAL A 298 -4.73 -19.58 5.60
N GLY A 299 -5.02 -19.12 6.82
CA GLY A 299 -6.22 -19.51 7.58
C GLY A 299 -7.38 -18.53 7.48
N GLY A 300 -7.19 -17.40 6.77
CA GLY A 300 -8.19 -16.33 6.76
C GLY A 300 -8.30 -15.64 8.12
N CYS A 301 -9.42 -14.97 8.33
CA CYS A 301 -9.62 -14.20 9.56
C CYS A 301 -10.18 -15.08 10.67
N PRO A 302 -9.74 -14.89 11.93
CA PRO A 302 -10.32 -15.57 13.08
C PRO A 302 -11.84 -15.33 13.15
N PRO A 303 -12.65 -16.30 13.60
CA PRO A 303 -14.11 -16.15 13.65
C PRO A 303 -14.60 -14.89 14.37
N SER A 304 -13.90 -14.45 15.42
CA SER A 304 -14.21 -13.22 16.17
C SER A 304 -13.94 -11.91 15.42
N GLN A 305 -13.25 -11.98 14.27
CA GLN A 305 -12.94 -10.83 13.42
C GLN A 305 -13.69 -10.87 12.08
N ARG A 306 -14.48 -11.92 11.82
CA ARG A 306 -15.27 -12.04 10.58
C ARG A 306 -16.49 -11.14 10.65
N ILE A 307 -16.72 -10.36 9.60
CA ILE A 307 -17.91 -9.53 9.44
C ILE A 307 -18.92 -10.28 8.57
N SER A 308 -20.14 -10.41 9.06
CA SER A 308 -21.22 -11.01 8.27
C SER A 308 -21.75 -10.00 7.25
N GLN A 309 -21.76 -10.36 5.97
CA GLN A 309 -22.38 -9.54 4.92
C GLN A 309 -23.89 -9.31 5.15
N THR A 310 -24.57 -10.17 5.92
CA THR A 310 -26.00 -10.02 6.21
C THR A 310 -26.33 -8.86 7.17
N GLU A 311 -25.38 -8.41 7.98
CA GLU A 311 -25.58 -7.28 8.90
C GLU A 311 -25.60 -5.92 8.16
N CYS A 312 -25.06 -5.88 6.94
CA CYS A 312 -24.90 -4.65 6.16
C CYS A 312 -26.19 -4.23 5.43
N CYS A 313 -27.04 -5.18 5.01
CA CYS A 313 -28.32 -4.90 4.33
C CYS A 313 -29.33 -4.13 5.19
N CYS A 314 -29.13 -4.07 6.52
CA CYS A 314 -30.05 -3.42 7.47
C CYS A 314 -29.46 -2.15 8.09
N SER A 315 -28.23 -1.79 7.75
CA SER A 315 -27.54 -0.62 8.31
C SER A 315 -27.74 0.60 7.39
N ASN A 316 -28.04 1.77 7.96
CA ASN A 316 -28.10 3.04 7.23
C ASN A 316 -26.68 3.41 6.72
N GLY A 317 -26.27 2.82 5.60
CA GLY A 317 -25.01 3.12 4.93
C GLY A 317 -24.94 4.57 4.45
N ALA A 318 -23.72 5.07 4.26
CA ALA A 318 -23.48 6.44 3.78
C ALA A 318 -24.01 6.64 2.34
N ILE A 319 -24.03 5.57 1.53
CA ILE A 319 -24.57 5.54 0.18
C ILE A 319 -25.66 4.45 0.08
N PRO A 320 -26.80 4.72 -0.58
CA PRO A 320 -27.82 3.70 -0.82
C PRO A 320 -27.28 2.51 -1.62
N ALA A 321 -27.62 1.28 -1.22
CA ALA A 321 -27.11 0.05 -1.82
C ALA A 321 -27.34 -0.02 -3.34
N GLN A 322 -28.50 0.44 -3.85
CA GLN A 322 -28.76 0.44 -5.30
C GLN A 322 -27.77 1.34 -6.07
N LYS A 323 -27.39 2.48 -5.50
CA LYS A 323 -26.41 3.38 -6.10
C LYS A 323 -25.01 2.77 -6.07
N ALA A 324 -24.62 2.13 -4.98
CA ALA A 324 -23.36 1.41 -4.86
C ALA A 324 -23.25 0.27 -5.89
N GLN A 325 -24.32 -0.51 -6.07
CA GLN A 325 -24.39 -1.56 -7.08
C GLN A 325 -24.13 -1.03 -8.49
N LEU A 326 -24.76 0.10 -8.88
CA LEU A 326 -24.52 0.71 -10.19
C LEU A 326 -23.06 1.10 -10.39
N LEU A 327 -22.45 1.76 -9.40
CA LEU A 327 -21.04 2.16 -9.44
C LEU A 327 -20.09 0.95 -9.55
N CYS A 328 -20.38 -0.13 -8.82
CA CYS A 328 -19.57 -1.34 -8.89
C CYS A 328 -19.75 -2.09 -10.23
N LYS A 329 -20.95 -2.08 -10.81
CA LYS A 329 -21.23 -2.67 -12.14
C LYS A 329 -20.48 -1.98 -13.28
N GLU A 330 -20.14 -0.69 -13.12
CA GLU A 330 -19.33 0.03 -14.12
C GLU A 330 -17.88 -0.47 -14.17
N LYS A 331 -17.37 -1.09 -13.10
CA LYS A 331 -15.95 -1.50 -12.98
C LYS A 331 -15.74 -3.00 -12.97
N LEU A 332 -16.73 -3.77 -12.50
CA LEU A 332 -16.61 -5.21 -12.31
C LEU A 332 -17.52 -5.95 -13.30
N PRO A 333 -17.00 -6.98 -14.01
CA PRO A 333 -17.70 -7.60 -15.11
C PRO A 333 -18.83 -8.56 -14.68
N VAL A 334 -18.81 -9.04 -13.43
CA VAL A 334 -19.73 -10.05 -12.91
C VAL A 334 -20.05 -9.77 -11.44
N GLU A 335 -21.16 -10.30 -10.94
CA GLU A 335 -21.62 -10.13 -9.54
C GLU A 335 -21.01 -11.19 -8.59
N ASP A 336 -19.69 -11.30 -8.58
CA ASP A 336 -18.94 -12.25 -7.75
C ASP A 336 -18.51 -11.65 -6.39
N VAL A 337 -17.62 -12.33 -5.64
CA VAL A 337 -17.12 -11.81 -4.35
C VAL A 337 -16.46 -10.43 -4.44
N TYR A 338 -15.79 -10.08 -5.55
CA TYR A 338 -15.18 -8.75 -5.69
C TYR A 338 -16.26 -7.68 -5.87
N PHE A 339 -17.34 -8.02 -6.59
CA PHE A 339 -18.50 -7.16 -6.70
C PHE A 339 -19.21 -6.96 -5.36
N GLN A 340 -19.47 -8.04 -4.62
CA GLN A 340 -20.10 -7.94 -3.31
C GLN A 340 -19.25 -7.12 -2.32
N SER A 341 -17.93 -7.29 -2.38
CA SER A 341 -16.95 -6.52 -1.61
C SER A 341 -16.99 -5.04 -1.97
N CYS A 342 -16.96 -4.71 -3.26
CA CYS A 342 -17.12 -3.35 -3.74
C CYS A 342 -18.40 -2.68 -3.22
N VAL A 343 -19.54 -3.38 -3.32
CA VAL A 343 -20.82 -2.84 -2.87
C VAL A 343 -20.80 -2.61 -1.36
N PHE A 344 -20.30 -3.59 -0.60
CA PHE A 344 -20.16 -3.50 0.85
C PHE A 344 -19.31 -2.27 1.26
N ASP A 345 -18.13 -2.13 0.66
CA ASP A 345 -17.20 -1.05 0.96
C ASP A 345 -17.79 0.33 0.64
N VAL A 346 -18.39 0.49 -0.55
CA VAL A 346 -18.97 1.77 -0.99
C VAL A 346 -20.17 2.17 -0.14
N VAL A 347 -21.03 1.20 0.24
CA VAL A 347 -22.17 1.45 1.13
C VAL A 347 -21.68 1.90 2.52
N THR A 348 -20.68 1.20 3.05
CA THR A 348 -20.24 1.39 4.44
C THR A 348 -19.35 2.63 4.61
N SER A 349 -18.41 2.85 3.69
CA SER A 349 -17.48 3.98 3.75
C SER A 349 -18.03 5.26 3.16
N GLY A 350 -18.93 5.16 2.16
CA GLY A 350 -19.33 6.28 1.32
C GLY A 350 -18.25 6.77 0.34
N ASP A 351 -17.11 6.08 0.24
CA ASP A 351 -16.02 6.42 -0.67
C ASP A 351 -16.10 5.58 -1.97
N VAL A 352 -16.26 6.26 -3.10
CA VAL A 352 -16.33 5.62 -4.42
C VAL A 352 -15.00 5.01 -4.86
N ASN A 353 -13.87 5.39 -4.24
CA ASN A 353 -12.55 4.83 -4.58
C ASN A 353 -12.44 3.34 -4.25
N PHE A 354 -13.29 2.81 -3.37
CA PHE A 354 -13.35 1.36 -3.13
C PHE A 354 -13.74 0.55 -4.38
N THR A 355 -14.43 1.18 -5.35
CA THR A 355 -14.65 0.56 -6.68
C THR A 355 -13.35 0.23 -7.39
N LEU A 356 -12.34 1.09 -7.26
CA LEU A 356 -11.02 0.90 -7.88
C LEU A 356 -10.22 -0.17 -7.15
N ALA A 357 -10.36 -0.27 -5.82
CA ALA A 357 -9.67 -1.30 -5.03
C ALA A 357 -10.17 -2.71 -5.39
N ALA A 358 -11.49 -2.91 -5.45
CA ALA A 358 -12.06 -4.18 -5.85
C ALA A 358 -11.72 -4.54 -7.31
N HIS A 359 -11.77 -3.57 -8.22
CA HIS A 359 -11.35 -3.77 -9.61
C HIS A 359 -9.87 -4.16 -9.71
N ALA A 360 -8.98 -3.45 -9.00
CA ALA A 360 -7.56 -3.75 -8.99
C ALA A 360 -7.25 -5.14 -8.41
N ALA A 361 -7.97 -5.56 -7.35
CA ALA A 361 -7.83 -6.89 -6.78
C ALA A 361 -8.24 -7.99 -7.77
N LEU A 362 -9.31 -7.78 -8.55
CA LEU A 362 -9.70 -8.69 -9.62
C LEU A 362 -8.64 -8.76 -10.72
N GLU A 363 -8.07 -7.62 -11.14
CA GLU A 363 -6.99 -7.59 -12.13
C GLU A 363 -5.73 -8.31 -11.63
N ASP A 364 -5.38 -8.15 -10.35
CA ASP A 364 -4.29 -8.90 -9.74
C ASP A 364 -4.60 -10.41 -9.73
N ALA A 365 -5.82 -10.82 -9.40
CA ALA A 365 -6.23 -12.22 -9.42
C ALA A 365 -6.12 -12.84 -10.81
N LYS A 366 -6.45 -12.10 -11.88
CA LYS A 366 -6.30 -12.55 -13.27
C LYS A 366 -4.85 -12.82 -13.65
N VAL A 367 -3.92 -12.04 -13.10
CA VAL A 367 -2.47 -12.14 -13.37
C VAL A 367 -1.78 -13.17 -12.47
N PHE A 368 -2.21 -13.26 -11.21
CA PHE A 368 -1.53 -14.03 -10.17
C PHE A 368 -2.09 -15.43 -9.97
N HIS A 369 -3.38 -15.64 -10.22
CA HIS A 369 -4.00 -16.94 -10.03
C HIS A 369 -3.84 -17.82 -11.28
N PRO A 370 -3.26 -19.03 -11.17
CA PRO A 370 -2.94 -19.87 -12.34
C PRO A 370 -4.18 -20.45 -13.04
N ASP A 371 -5.26 -20.69 -12.29
CA ASP A 371 -6.52 -21.20 -12.84
C ASP A 371 -7.49 -20.06 -13.14
N ALA A 372 -7.84 -19.88 -14.42
CA ALA A 372 -8.79 -18.88 -14.87
C ALA A 372 -10.20 -19.08 -14.31
N LYS A 373 -10.60 -20.32 -14.00
CA LYS A 373 -11.92 -20.61 -13.41
C LYS A 373 -12.06 -20.07 -11.99
N LYS A 374 -10.93 -19.81 -11.33
CA LYS A 374 -10.87 -19.30 -9.96
C LYS A 374 -10.61 -17.78 -9.91
N HIS A 375 -10.55 -17.10 -11.06
CA HIS A 375 -10.48 -15.65 -11.12
C HIS A 375 -11.72 -15.00 -10.51
N HIS A 376 -12.88 -15.59 -10.77
CA HIS A 376 -14.16 -15.20 -10.19
C HIS A 376 -14.61 -16.25 -9.18
N LEU A 377 -14.98 -15.80 -7.97
CA LEU A 377 -15.52 -16.69 -6.94
C LEU A 377 -16.98 -16.31 -6.68
N PHE A 378 -17.88 -17.26 -6.84
CA PHE A 378 -19.29 -17.07 -6.56
C PHE A 378 -19.61 -17.72 -5.22
N GLN A 379 -20.21 -16.95 -4.30
CA GLN A 379 -20.73 -17.53 -3.05
C GLN A 379 -21.85 -18.50 -3.39
N SER A 380 -21.88 -19.65 -2.73
CA SER A 380 -23.03 -20.56 -2.82
C SER A 380 -24.19 -19.92 -2.05
N ASP A 381 -25.25 -19.52 -2.76
CA ASP A 381 -26.46 -18.81 -2.29
C ASP A 381 -27.34 -19.58 -1.27
N ALA A 382 -26.77 -20.32 -0.32
CA ALA A 382 -27.57 -21.09 0.64
C ALA A 382 -28.13 -20.26 1.81
N ALA A 383 -27.67 -19.02 2.03
CA ALA A 383 -27.99 -18.27 3.26
C ALA A 383 -28.78 -16.97 3.07
N CYS A 384 -28.80 -16.37 1.87
CA CYS A 384 -29.31 -15.00 1.69
C CYS A 384 -30.84 -14.91 1.56
N VAL A 385 -31.50 -15.93 0.99
CA VAL A 385 -32.95 -15.87 0.69
C VAL A 385 -33.82 -16.32 1.88
N SER A 386 -33.26 -17.05 2.86
CA SER A 386 -34.07 -17.73 3.89
C SER A 386 -34.55 -16.80 5.02
N ARG A 387 -33.75 -15.80 5.44
CA ARG A 387 -34.07 -15.03 6.65
C ARG A 387 -34.95 -13.79 6.44
N CYS A 388 -34.88 -13.13 5.28
CA CYS A 388 -35.81 -12.03 4.95
C CYS A 388 -37.22 -12.53 4.64
N SER A 389 -37.35 -13.71 4.03
CA SER A 389 -38.66 -14.31 3.73
C SER A 389 -39.39 -14.77 5.00
N ALA A 390 -38.67 -15.31 5.99
CA ALA A 390 -39.24 -15.74 7.26
C ALA A 390 -39.83 -14.58 8.09
N PHE A 391 -39.23 -13.39 8.04
CA PHE A 391 -39.73 -12.21 8.76
C PHE A 391 -41.01 -11.63 8.14
N LEU A 392 -41.09 -11.60 6.81
CA LEU A 392 -42.29 -11.19 6.07
C LEU A 392 -43.43 -12.19 6.24
N LEU A 393 -43.14 -13.49 6.21
CA LEU A 393 -44.11 -14.56 6.48
C LEU A 393 -44.68 -14.48 7.91
N ALA A 394 -43.82 -14.22 8.91
CA ALA A 394 -44.24 -14.05 10.29
C ALA A 394 -45.15 -12.82 10.47
N ILE A 395 -44.84 -11.70 9.81
CA ILE A 395 -45.67 -10.49 9.84
C ILE A 395 -47.03 -10.74 9.17
N THR A 396 -47.06 -11.44 8.03
CA THR A 396 -48.32 -11.79 7.37
C THR A 396 -49.17 -12.76 8.19
N LEU A 397 -48.56 -13.72 8.89
CA LEU A 397 -49.27 -14.66 9.77
C LEU A 397 -49.87 -13.95 10.98
N VAL A 398 -49.12 -13.04 11.62
CA VAL A 398 -49.62 -12.26 12.76
C VAL A 398 -50.74 -11.30 12.34
N LEU A 399 -50.62 -10.64 11.19
CA LEU A 399 -51.68 -9.78 10.64
C LEU A 399 -52.94 -10.58 10.26
N SER A 400 -52.79 -11.77 9.69
CA SER A 400 -53.92 -12.64 9.36
C SER A 400 -54.62 -13.20 10.62
N ALA A 401 -53.86 -13.50 11.68
CA ALA A 401 -54.42 -13.94 12.96
C ALA A 401 -55.15 -12.80 13.70
N LEU A 402 -54.69 -11.56 13.56
CA LEU A 402 -55.37 -10.38 14.11
C LEU A 402 -56.66 -10.03 13.36
N GLN A 403 -56.74 -10.29 12.05
CA GLN A 403 -57.97 -10.11 11.26
C GLN A 403 -59.02 -11.19 11.51
N LEU A 404 -58.64 -12.35 12.06
CA LEU A 404 -59.57 -13.42 12.47
C LEU A 404 -60.14 -13.22 13.89
N HIS A 405 -59.64 -12.24 14.63
CA HIS A 405 -60.06 -11.93 16.00
C HIS A 405 -60.86 -10.63 16.17
N PHE A 406 -61.24 -9.98 15.06
CA PHE A 406 -62.13 -8.81 15.04
C PHE A 406 -63.39 -9.07 14.22
#